data_AF-A0A218WVZ8-F1
#
_entry.id   AF-A0A218WVZ8-F1
#
_cell.length_a   1.000
_cell.length_b   1.000
_cell.length_c   1.000
_cell.angle_alpha   90.00
_cell.angle_beta   90.00
_cell.angle_gamma   90.00
#
_symmetry.space_group_name_H-M   'P 1'
#
loop_
_entity.id
_entity.type
_entity.pdbx_description
1 polymer ?
#
loop_
_entity_poly.entity_id
_entity_poly.type
_entity_poly.pdbx_seq_one_letter_code
_entity_poly.pdbx_strand_id
1 'polypeptide(L)'
;MGEEEEKGKMIKEPLLSSPKGGLRTMPFIIANEAFERVASYGLMPNMILYLTRHFGLGASTATNVLFFWSGATNFMPIVGAFLADSYVGRFPMIGSGCICSLLVIAFSPPPSKS
;
A
#
# COMPACT_ATOMS: atom_id res chain seq x y z
N MET A 1 38.35 18.38 24.58
CA MET A 1 38.71 17.96 23.21
C MET A 1 38.11 16.58 23.00
N GLY A 2 36.89 16.40 22.52
CA GLY A 2 35.88 17.29 21.95
C GLY A 2 34.90 16.34 21.26
N GLU A 3 33.64 16.35 21.72
CA GLU A 3 32.39 16.05 20.98
C GLU A 3 32.28 14.64 20.35
N GLU A 4 31.56 13.70 20.97
CA GLU A 4 30.10 13.45 20.84
C GLU A 4 29.58 13.21 19.41
N GLU A 5 29.19 11.95 19.17
CA GLU A 5 27.96 11.45 18.56
C GLU A 5 27.47 11.85 17.15
N GLU A 6 26.57 10.97 16.67
CA GLU A 6 25.75 11.03 15.47
C GLU A 6 26.40 10.81 14.10
N LYS A 7 25.96 9.76 13.40
CA LYS A 7 25.14 9.89 12.18
C LYS A 7 24.21 8.69 12.02
N GLY A 8 23.34 8.51 13.01
CA GLY A 8 22.05 7.86 12.76
C GLY A 8 21.30 8.74 11.78
N LYS A 9 21.13 8.26 10.55
CA LYS A 9 20.52 8.97 9.43
C LYS A 9 19.08 9.34 9.79
N MET A 10 18.92 10.52 10.38
CA MET A 10 17.65 11.17 10.64
C MET A 10 16.79 11.07 9.38
N ILE A 11 15.62 10.44 9.52
CA ILE A 11 14.51 10.62 8.60
C ILE A 11 14.21 12.12 8.64
N LYS A 12 14.66 12.84 7.61
CA LYS A 12 14.45 14.28 7.51
C LYS A 12 12.96 14.51 7.33
N GLU A 13 12.25 14.78 8.42
CA GLU A 13 10.96 15.46 8.37
C GLU A 13 11.21 16.97 8.28
N PRO A 14 10.95 17.62 7.12
CA PRO A 14 10.78 19.07 7.06
C PRO A 14 9.37 19.50 7.51
N LEU A 15 8.64 18.67 8.27
CA LEU A 15 7.20 18.87 8.54
C LEU A 15 6.88 19.88 9.64
N LEU A 16 7.87 20.51 10.28
CA LEU A 16 7.67 21.48 11.36
C LEU A 16 8.16 22.91 11.04
N SER A 17 8.19 23.33 9.77
CA SER A 17 8.65 24.68 9.40
C SER A 17 7.55 25.63 8.91
N SER A 18 6.27 25.37 9.19
CA SER A 18 5.21 26.36 8.92
C SER A 18 4.18 26.45 10.04
N PRO A 19 4.07 27.58 10.76
CA PRO A 19 3.25 27.71 11.97
C PRO A 19 1.73 27.73 11.71
N LYS A 20 1.28 27.49 10.47
CA LYS A 20 -0.14 27.63 10.07
C LYS A 20 -0.74 26.39 9.39
N GLY A 21 0.04 25.35 9.13
CA GLY A 21 -0.42 24.12 8.46
C GLY A 21 -0.84 23.00 9.41
N GLY A 22 -0.09 22.78 10.50
CA GLY A 22 -0.20 21.58 11.34
C GLY A 22 -1.57 21.36 11.98
N LEU A 23 -2.24 22.42 12.44
CA LEU A 23 -3.52 22.31 13.15
C LEU A 23 -4.69 21.86 12.26
N ARG A 24 -4.66 22.18 10.96
CA ARG A 24 -5.67 21.70 10.01
C ARG A 24 -5.38 20.28 9.54
N THR A 25 -4.12 19.89 9.38
CA THR A 25 -3.73 18.54 8.92
C THR A 25 -3.84 17.50 10.02
N MET A 26 -3.60 17.88 11.28
CA MET A 26 -3.69 17.03 12.47
C MET A 26 -4.96 16.16 12.53
N PRO A 27 -6.19 16.71 12.44
CA PRO A 27 -7.41 15.89 12.50
C PRO A 27 -7.54 14.93 11.30
N PHE A 28 -7.05 15.30 10.10
CA PHE A 28 -7.06 14.39 8.96
C PHE A 28 -6.10 13.21 9.15
N ILE A 29 -4.91 13.45 9.70
CA ILE A 29 -3.94 12.40 10.01
C ILE A 29 -4.50 11.47 11.09
N ILE A 30 -5.04 12.03 12.17
CA ILE A 30 -5.65 11.25 13.26
C ILE A 30 -6.85 10.44 12.75
N ALA A 31 -7.71 11.03 11.91
CA ALA A 31 -8.85 10.33 11.33
C ALA A 31 -8.40 9.19 10.41
N ASN A 32 -7.38 9.40 9.59
CA ASN A 32 -6.81 8.36 8.73
C ASN A 32 -6.23 7.21 9.56
N GLU A 33 -5.43 7.54 10.57
CA GLU A 33 -4.85 6.56 11.50
C GLU A 33 -5.94 5.76 12.23
N ALA A 34 -6.96 6.45 12.75
CA ALA A 34 -8.09 5.81 13.42
C ALA A 34 -8.86 4.89 12.46
N PHE A 35 -9.10 5.33 11.22
CA PHE A 35 -9.78 4.53 10.21
C PHE A 35 -9.00 3.27 9.85
N GLU A 36 -7.68 3.38 9.67
CA GLU A 36 -6.79 2.24 9.40
C GLU A 36 -6.86 1.21 10.55
N ARG A 37 -6.85 1.68 11.80
CA ARG A 37 -6.97 0.80 12.97
C ARG A 37 -8.33 0.12 13.04
N VAL A 38 -9.41 0.87 12.85
CA VAL A 38 -10.78 0.32 12.86
C VAL A 38 -10.96 -0.72 11.75
N ALA A 39 -10.48 -0.43 10.54
CA ALA A 39 -10.53 -1.37 9.42
C ALA A 39 -9.74 -2.65 9.73
N SER A 40 -8.53 -2.51 10.30
CA SER A 40 -7.68 -3.65 10.69
C SER A 40 -8.34 -4.52 11.76
N TYR A 41 -8.88 -3.92 12.81
CA TYR A 41 -9.56 -4.64 13.89
C TYR A 41 -10.87 -5.30 13.45
N GLY A 42 -11.62 -4.69 12.53
CA GLY A 42 -12.87 -5.27 12.00
C GLY A 42 -12.63 -6.38 10.97
N LEU A 43 -11.58 -6.26 10.15
CA LEU A 43 -11.26 -7.23 9.10
C LEU A 43 -10.70 -8.55 9.67
N MET A 44 -9.82 -8.46 10.67
CA MET A 44 -9.09 -9.61 11.22
C MET A 44 -10.01 -10.76 11.73
N PRO A 45 -11.01 -10.52 12.60
CA PRO A 45 -11.91 -11.58 13.07
C PRO A 45 -12.80 -12.12 11.95
N ASN A 46 -13.23 -11.27 11.00
CA ASN A 46 -14.06 -11.68 9.86
C ASN A 46 -13.31 -12.64 8.94
N MET A 47 -12.02 -12.38 8.69
CA MET A 47 -11.17 -13.24 7.89
C MET A 47 -10.93 -14.60 8.56
N ILE A 48 -10.64 -14.61 9.86
CA ILE A 48 -10.47 -15.85 10.65
C ILE A 48 -11.75 -16.69 10.61
N LEU A 49 -12.90 -16.05 10.83
CA LEU A 49 -14.20 -16.72 10.83
C LEU A 49 -14.53 -17.29 9.45
N TYR A 50 -14.24 -16.56 8.36
CA TYR A 50 -14.45 -17.03 7.00
C TYR A 50 -13.55 -18.23 6.65
N LEU A 51 -12.26 -18.16 6.98
CA LEU A 51 -11.31 -19.26 6.78
C LEU A 51 -11.69 -20.52 7.56
N THR A 52 -12.21 -20.35 8.77
CA THR A 52 -12.61 -21.49 9.63
C THR A 52 -13.97 -22.07 9.24
N ARG A 53 -14.98 -21.23 8.94
CA ARG A 53 -16.35 -21.69 8.63
C ARG A 53 -16.58 -22.10 7.17
N HIS A 54 -16.12 -21.29 6.21
CA HIS A 54 -16.39 -21.52 4.79
C HIS A 54 -15.33 -22.40 4.14
N PHE A 55 -14.07 -22.22 4.52
CA PHE A 55 -12.97 -23.01 4.01
C PHE A 55 -12.73 -24.30 4.81
N GLY A 56 -13.36 -24.46 5.98
CA GLY A 56 -13.22 -25.65 6.84
C GLY A 56 -11.78 -25.89 7.31
N LEU A 57 -10.92 -24.86 7.22
CA LEU A 57 -9.51 -24.99 7.58
C LEU A 57 -9.39 -25.12 9.09
N GLY A 58 -8.63 -26.11 9.55
CA GLY A 58 -8.30 -26.24 10.97
C GLY A 58 -7.62 -24.97 11.49
N ALA A 59 -7.85 -24.63 12.76
CA ALA A 59 -7.33 -23.39 13.36
C ALA A 59 -5.80 -23.22 13.18
N SER A 60 -5.06 -24.33 13.13
CA SER A 60 -3.62 -24.37 12.79
C SER A 60 -3.32 -23.83 11.38
N THR A 61 -4.04 -24.28 10.36
CA THR A 61 -3.82 -23.84 8.96
C THR A 61 -4.26 -22.39 8.76
N ALA A 62 -5.38 -21.98 9.38
CA ALA A 62 -5.82 -20.59 9.36
C ALA A 62 -4.76 -19.66 9.99
N THR A 63 -4.11 -20.10 11.07
CA THR A 63 -3.04 -19.33 11.72
C THR A 63 -1.80 -19.22 10.84
N ASN A 64 -1.44 -20.26 10.08
CA ASN A 64 -0.35 -20.16 9.09
C ASN A 64 -0.68 -19.13 8.00
N VAL A 65 -1.90 -19.12 7.49
CA VAL A 65 -2.34 -18.12 6.50
C VAL A 65 -2.28 -16.71 7.08
N LEU A 66 -2.70 -16.52 8.34
CA LEU A 66 -2.55 -15.25 9.05
C LEU A 66 -1.09 -14.83 9.24
N PHE A 67 -0.20 -15.78 9.52
CA PHE A 67 1.22 -15.52 9.66
C PHE A 67 1.83 -15.04 8.33
N PHE A 68 1.49 -15.69 7.21
CA PHE A 68 1.87 -15.22 5.87
C PHE A 68 1.26 -13.85 5.54
N TRP A 69 0.00 -13.63 5.89
CA TRP A 69 -0.67 -12.34 5.69
C TRP A 69 0.03 -11.23 6.47
N SER A 70 0.33 -11.46 7.75
CA SER A 70 1.07 -10.52 8.60
C SER A 70 2.49 -10.27 8.07
N GLY A 71 3.18 -11.31 7.61
CA GLY A 71 4.46 -11.14 6.91
C GLY A 71 4.30 -10.24 5.68
N ALA A 72 3.33 -10.54 4.82
CA ALA A 72 3.06 -9.80 3.60
C ALA A 72 2.71 -8.33 3.88
N THR A 73 1.89 -8.01 4.90
CA THR A 73 1.57 -6.62 5.25
C THR A 73 2.79 -5.86 5.78
N ASN A 74 3.74 -6.52 6.45
CA ASN A 74 5.02 -5.93 6.84
C ASN A 74 5.97 -5.70 5.64
N PHE A 75 5.94 -6.59 4.63
CA PHE A 75 6.70 -6.40 3.39
C PHE A 75 6.04 -5.41 2.42
N MET A 76 4.73 -5.24 2.48
CA MET A 76 3.94 -4.35 1.64
C MET A 76 4.49 -2.91 1.56
N PRO A 77 4.86 -2.23 2.66
CA PRO A 77 5.46 -0.90 2.58
C PRO A 77 6.84 -0.89 1.91
N ILE A 78 7.63 -1.96 2.03
CA ILE A 78 8.94 -2.08 1.35
C ILE A 78 8.72 -2.23 -0.16
N VAL A 79 7.81 -3.13 -0.55
CA VAL A 79 7.43 -3.31 -1.96
C VAL A 79 6.77 -2.05 -2.50
N GLY A 80 5.91 -1.40 -1.72
CA GLY A 80 5.25 -0.15 -2.04
C GLY A 80 6.22 1.02 -2.18
N ALA A 81 7.26 1.08 -1.34
CA ALA A 81 8.33 2.07 -1.46
C ALA A 81 9.21 1.79 -2.67
N PHE A 82 9.55 0.53 -2.95
CA PHE A 82 10.30 0.15 -4.15
C PHE A 82 9.51 0.42 -5.44
N LEU A 83 8.21 0.13 -5.42
CA LEU A 83 7.29 0.50 -6.49
C LEU A 83 7.19 2.02 -6.59
N ALA A 84 7.02 2.76 -5.49
CA ALA A 84 6.97 4.22 -5.52
C ALA A 84 8.26 4.84 -6.06
N ASP A 85 9.43 4.32 -5.66
CA ASP A 85 10.75 4.75 -6.14
C ASP A 85 10.93 4.41 -7.63
N SER A 86 10.45 3.24 -8.05
CA SER A 86 10.34 2.86 -9.48
C SER A 86 9.29 3.68 -10.24
N TYR A 87 8.28 4.24 -9.54
CA TYR A 87 7.17 5.03 -10.08
C TYR A 87 7.43 6.55 -10.05
N VAL A 88 8.48 7.05 -9.37
CA VAL A 88 9.05 8.41 -9.59
C VAL A 88 9.89 8.39 -10.87
N GLY A 89 9.25 7.90 -11.91
CA GLY A 89 9.73 7.74 -13.27
C GLY A 89 8.51 7.29 -14.05
N ARG A 90 7.63 8.26 -14.33
CA ARG A 90 6.40 8.35 -15.15
C ARG A 90 6.07 7.30 -16.25
N PHE A 91 6.89 6.29 -16.48
CA PHE A 91 6.91 5.35 -17.60
C PHE A 91 5.99 4.12 -17.50
N PRO A 92 5.73 3.45 -16.35
CA PRO A 92 5.01 2.18 -16.39
C PRO A 92 3.49 2.32 -16.60
N MET A 93 2.85 3.38 -16.09
CA MET A 93 1.40 3.65 -16.30
C MET A 93 1.13 4.07 -17.75
N ILE A 94 1.99 4.91 -18.32
CA ILE A 94 1.90 5.33 -19.72
C ILE A 94 2.24 4.14 -20.63
N GLY A 95 3.26 3.36 -20.29
CA GLY A 95 3.64 2.15 -21.02
C GLY A 95 2.54 1.11 -21.05
N SER A 96 1.92 0.78 -19.91
CA SER A 96 0.80 -0.16 -19.85
C SER A 96 -0.42 0.38 -20.60
N GLY A 97 -0.73 1.67 -20.46
CA GLY A 97 -1.78 2.34 -21.24
C GLY A 97 -1.54 2.25 -22.75
N CYS A 98 -0.33 2.56 -23.21
CA CYS A 98 0.05 2.45 -24.62
C CYS A 98 -0.06 1.02 -25.15
N ILE A 99 0.42 0.02 -24.40
CA ILE A 99 0.34 -1.39 -24.81
C ILE A 99 -1.11 -1.83 -24.89
N CYS A 100 -1.95 -1.51 -23.89
CA CYS A 100 -3.37 -1.84 -23.91
C CYS A 100 -4.10 -1.15 -25.07
N SER A 101 -3.85 0.14 -25.34
CA SER A 101 -4.45 0.85 -26.48
C SER A 101 -4.05 0.25 -27.82
N LEU A 102 -2.77 -0.14 -28.00
CA LEU A 102 -2.31 -0.79 -29.22
C LEU A 102 -2.95 -2.16 -29.43
N LEU A 103 -3.08 -2.97 -28.37
CA LEU A 103 -3.75 -4.26 -28.43
C LEU A 103 -5.24 -4.12 -28.77
N VAL A 104 -5.91 -3.11 -28.21
CA VAL A 104 -7.33 -2.85 -28.51
C VAL A 104 -7.53 -2.45 -29.97
N ILE A 105 -6.66 -1.60 -30.54
CA ILE A 105 -6.73 -1.21 -31.95
C ILE A 105 -6.38 -2.39 -32.87
N ALA A 106 -5.34 -3.16 -32.54
CA ALA A 106 -4.92 -4.31 -33.34
C ALA A 106 -5.94 -5.47 -33.32
N PHE A 107 -6.64 -5.66 -32.20
CA PHE A 107 -7.67 -6.69 -32.06
C PHE A 107 -9.07 -6.23 -32.48
N SER A 108 -9.28 -4.94 -32.74
CA SER A 108 -10.53 -4.44 -33.30
C SER A 108 -10.54 -4.66 -34.82
N PRO A 109 -11.28 -5.65 -35.36
CA PRO A 109 -11.37 -5.83 -36.80
C PRO A 109 -12.02 -4.60 -37.44
N PRO A 110 -11.57 -4.18 -38.65
CA PRO A 110 -12.13 -3.02 -39.33
C PRO A 110 -13.63 -3.24 -39.59
N PRO A 111 -14.47 -2.22 -39.40
CA PRO A 111 -15.88 -2.33 -39.75
C PRO A 111 -16.01 -2.60 -41.25
N SER A 112 -16.56 -3.76 -41.58
CA SER A 112 -17.04 -4.13 -42.91
C SER A 112 -17.92 -3.00 -43.43
N LYS A 113 -17.43 -2.30 -44.47
CA LYS A 113 -18.26 -1.37 -45.23
C LYS A 113 -19.39 -2.18 -45.87
N SER A 114 -20.62 -1.89 -45.45
CA SER A 114 -21.82 -2.14 -46.25
C SER A 114 -21.83 -1.25 -47.48
#